data_AF-A0A0N4WJQ3-F1
#
_entry.id   AF-A0A0N4WJQ3-F1
#
_cell.length_a   1.000
_cell.length_b   1.000
_cell.length_c   1.000
_cell.angle_alpha   90.00
_cell.angle_beta   90.00
_cell.angle_gamma   90.00
#
_symmetry.space_group_name_H-M   'P 1'
#
loop_
_entity.id
_entity.type
_entity.pdbx_description
1 polymer ?
#
loop_
_entity_poly.entity_id
_entity_poly.type
_entity_poly.pdbx_seq_one_letter_code
_entity_poly.pdbx_strand_id
1 'polypeptide(L)'
;MGAGEPPVVAGKQPFLIRLRGWIFCAFTAISALLGTIFIITPLLPILYIKPRLWRKCMDRLVGIWVVMPGALMTYVFGARVRIRGDMIDHSKPALIIMNHRTRLDWLYFWNALFKMDPWLCTSEKIILKGILRLIPGAGW
;
A
#
# COMPACT_ATOMS: atom_id res chain seq x y z
N MET A 1 -0.78 -18.89 -13.92
CA MET A 1 -0.64 -19.03 -12.45
C MET A 1 0.76 -19.47 -12.16
N GLY A 2 1.47 -18.76 -11.29
CA GLY A 2 2.76 -19.21 -10.78
C GLY A 2 2.57 -20.44 -9.89
N ALA A 3 3.59 -21.29 -9.80
CA ALA A 3 3.59 -22.42 -8.88
C ALA A 3 3.36 -21.92 -7.44
N GLY A 4 2.32 -22.42 -6.77
CA GLY A 4 1.98 -22.06 -5.39
C GLY A 4 1.06 -20.83 -5.20
N GLU A 5 0.60 -20.18 -6.27
CA GLU A 5 -0.46 -19.17 -6.15
C GLU A 5 -1.80 -19.82 -5.75
N PRO A 6 -2.58 -19.21 -4.84
CA PRO A 6 -3.89 -19.72 -4.51
C PRO A 6 -4.82 -19.71 -5.73
N PRO A 7 -5.76 -20.67 -5.85
CA PRO A 7 -6.67 -20.75 -6.97
C PRO A 7 -7.52 -19.48 -7.09
N VAL A 8 -7.73 -18.99 -8.32
CA VAL A 8 -8.60 -17.85 -8.60
C VAL A 8 -10.04 -18.33 -8.48
N VAL A 9 -10.72 -17.87 -7.45
CA VAL A 9 -12.08 -18.32 -7.10
C VAL A 9 -13.17 -17.51 -7.82
N ALA A 10 -12.79 -16.60 -8.73
CA ALA A 10 -13.67 -15.55 -9.28
C ALA A 10 -15.00 -16.05 -9.86
N GLY A 11 -15.01 -17.22 -10.52
CA GLY A 11 -16.21 -17.76 -11.18
C GLY A 11 -17.28 -18.35 -10.24
N LYS A 12 -16.95 -18.65 -8.98
CA LYS A 12 -17.86 -19.30 -8.01
C LYS A 12 -18.15 -18.45 -6.76
N GLN A 13 -17.70 -17.21 -6.74
CA GLN A 13 -17.88 -16.33 -5.58
C GLN A 13 -19.32 -15.79 -5.50
N PRO A 14 -19.95 -15.81 -4.31
CA PRO A 14 -21.21 -15.14 -4.05
C PRO A 14 -21.19 -13.67 -4.52
N PHE A 15 -22.33 -13.18 -5.03
CA PHE A 15 -22.46 -11.80 -5.51
C PHE A 15 -22.00 -10.76 -4.47
N LEU A 16 -22.37 -10.95 -3.20
CA LEU A 16 -22.00 -10.03 -2.12
C LEU A 16 -20.47 -9.94 -1.91
N ILE A 17 -19.74 -11.04 -2.10
CA ILE A 17 -18.26 -11.04 -1.99
C ILE A 17 -17.65 -10.27 -3.15
N ARG A 18 -18.19 -10.43 -4.35
CA ARG A 18 -17.75 -9.66 -5.53
C ARG A 18 -18.04 -8.16 -5.34
N LEU A 19 -19.21 -7.82 -4.80
CA LEU A 19 -19.57 -6.43 -4.50
C LEU A 19 -18.62 -5.80 -3.47
N ARG A 20 -18.26 -6.53 -2.40
CA ARG A 20 -17.23 -6.11 -1.44
C ARG A 20 -15.89 -5.82 -2.12
N GLY A 21 -15.47 -6.68 -3.06
CA GLY A 21 -14.30 -6.46 -3.90
C GLY A 21 -14.35 -5.16 -4.70
N TRP A 22 -15.46 -4.91 -5.38
CA TRP A 22 -15.67 -3.67 -6.14
C TRP A 22 -15.66 -2.44 -5.24
N ILE A 23 -16.36 -2.48 -4.10
CA ILE A 23 -16.38 -1.38 -3.13
C ILE A 23 -14.97 -1.10 -2.59
N PHE A 24 -14.21 -2.14 -2.26
CA PHE A 24 -12.82 -2.01 -1.80
C PHE A 24 -11.95 -1.31 -2.85
N CYS A 25 -12.01 -1.75 -4.10
CA CYS A 25 -11.23 -1.17 -5.18
C CYS A 25 -11.66 0.29 -5.46
N ALA A 26 -12.97 0.55 -5.52
CA ALA A 26 -13.51 1.89 -5.77
C ALA A 26 -13.13 2.86 -4.65
N PHE A 27 -13.29 2.46 -3.38
CA PHE A 27 -12.91 3.29 -2.23
C PHE A 27 -11.41 3.60 -2.26
N THR A 28 -10.57 2.59 -2.49
CA THR A 28 -9.12 2.77 -2.57
C THR A 28 -8.76 3.75 -3.70
N ALA A 29 -9.32 3.57 -4.90
CA ALA A 29 -9.06 4.44 -6.05
C ALA A 29 -9.56 5.87 -5.84
N ILE A 30 -10.78 6.05 -5.33
CA ILE A 30 -11.36 7.37 -5.04
C ILE A 30 -10.53 8.08 -3.97
N SER A 31 -10.13 7.38 -2.91
CA SER A 31 -9.31 7.99 -1.86
C SER A 31 -7.94 8.43 -2.38
N ALA A 32 -7.31 7.66 -3.27
CA ALA A 32 -6.05 8.03 -3.90
C ALA A 32 -6.22 9.27 -4.78
N LEU A 33 -7.29 9.31 -5.58
CA LEU A 33 -7.62 10.44 -6.44
C LEU A 33 -7.87 11.72 -5.64
N LEU A 34 -8.73 11.64 -4.62
CA LEU A 34 -9.04 12.77 -3.74
C LEU A 34 -7.80 13.23 -2.96
N GLY A 35 -7.01 12.31 -2.42
CA GLY A 35 -5.75 12.64 -1.75
C GLY A 35 -4.77 13.34 -2.70
N THR A 36 -4.71 12.91 -3.95
CA THR A 36 -3.88 13.59 -4.96
C THR A 36 -4.38 15.01 -5.23
N ILE A 37 -5.67 15.18 -5.49
CA ILE A 37 -6.28 16.49 -5.83
C ILE A 37 -6.22 17.47 -4.66
N PHE A 38 -6.60 17.04 -3.46
CA PHE A 38 -6.82 17.94 -2.32
C PHE A 38 -5.65 18.01 -1.34
N ILE A 39 -4.71 17.06 -1.37
CA ILE A 39 -3.56 17.04 -0.45
C ILE A 39 -2.25 17.21 -1.21
N ILE A 40 -1.99 16.40 -2.24
CA ILE A 40 -0.71 16.44 -2.97
C ILE A 40 -0.60 17.69 -3.84
N THR A 41 -1.62 18.00 -4.65
CA THR A 41 -1.60 19.15 -5.57
C THR A 41 -1.36 20.49 -4.87
N PRO A 42 -2.05 20.83 -3.75
CA PRO A 42 -1.78 22.10 -3.05
C PRO A 42 -0.38 22.20 -2.45
N LEU A 43 0.29 21.07 -2.21
CA LEU A 43 1.65 21.04 -1.67
C LEU A 43 2.70 21.16 -2.79
N LEU A 44 2.34 21.05 -4.08
CA LEU A 44 3.28 21.11 -5.21
C LEU A 44 4.18 22.35 -5.22
N PRO A 45 3.76 23.56 -4.81
CA PRO A 45 4.67 24.70 -4.71
C PRO A 45 5.90 24.42 -3.83
N ILE A 46 5.77 23.59 -2.79
CA ILE A 46 6.89 23.22 -1.90
C ILE A 46 7.95 22.41 -2.66
N LEU A 47 7.56 21.63 -3.68
CA LEU A 47 8.50 20.89 -4.53
C LEU A 47 9.52 21.83 -5.15
N TYR A 48 9.08 23.00 -5.64
CA TYR A 48 9.94 23.97 -6.29
C TYR A 48 10.73 24.84 -5.30
N ILE A 49 10.15 25.16 -4.13
CA ILE A 49 10.79 26.06 -3.14
C ILE A 49 11.76 25.28 -2.23
N LYS A 50 11.34 24.15 -1.68
CA LYS A 50 12.12 23.32 -0.75
C LYS A 50 11.91 21.82 -1.04
N PRO A 51 12.61 21.26 -2.05
CA PRO A 51 12.43 19.87 -2.49
C PRO A 51 12.59 18.84 -1.36
N ARG A 52 13.53 19.07 -0.42
CA ARG A 52 13.76 18.18 0.74
C ARG A 52 12.57 18.17 1.70
N LEU A 53 11.91 19.31 1.90
CA LEU A 53 10.73 19.40 2.75
C LEU A 53 9.54 18.74 2.07
N TRP A 54 9.35 19.00 0.77
CA TRP A 54 8.35 18.32 -0.06
C TRP A 54 8.47 16.80 0.07
N ARG A 55 9.68 16.24 -0.11
CA ARG A 55 9.89 14.80 -0.01
C ARG A 55 9.50 14.25 1.37
N LYS A 56 9.95 14.90 2.45
CA LYS A 56 9.58 14.50 3.82
C LYS A 56 8.07 14.55 4.07
N CYS A 57 7.37 15.56 3.54
CA CYS A 57 5.92 15.65 3.68
C CYS A 57 5.21 14.55 2.87
N MET A 58 5.63 14.32 1.63
CA MET A 58 5.05 13.29 0.77
C MET A 58 5.24 11.88 1.34
N ASP A 59 6.45 11.55 1.82
CA ASP A 59 6.76 10.26 2.44
C ASP A 59 5.82 9.96 3.61
N ARG A 60 5.54 10.97 4.44
CA ARG A 60 4.64 10.84 5.59
C ARG A 60 3.18 10.69 5.17
N LEU A 61 2.71 11.52 4.24
CA LEU A 61 1.32 11.50 3.79
C LEU A 61 0.99 10.18 3.07
N VAL A 62 1.86 9.75 2.17
CA VAL A 62 1.70 8.46 1.46
C VAL A 62 1.84 7.30 2.46
N GLY A 63 2.83 7.34 3.34
CA GLY A 63 3.02 6.30 4.35
C GLY A 63 1.84 6.13 5.30
N ILE A 64 1.17 7.23 5.68
CA ILE A 64 -0.08 7.16 6.45
C ILE A 64 -1.23 6.63 5.58
N TRP A 65 -1.32 7.08 4.32
CA TRP A 65 -2.38 6.66 3.42
C TRP A 65 -2.34 5.16 3.11
N VAL A 66 -1.16 4.54 2.93
CA VAL A 66 -1.04 3.09 2.62
C VAL A 66 -1.52 2.17 3.75
N VAL A 67 -1.63 2.69 4.98
CA VAL A 67 -2.26 1.96 6.10
C VAL A 67 -3.75 1.75 5.85
N MET A 68 -4.42 2.70 5.21
CA MET A 68 -5.86 2.65 4.95
C MET A 68 -6.28 1.44 4.11
N PRO A 69 -5.71 1.17 2.91
CA PRO A 69 -6.09 -0.01 2.14
C PRO A 69 -5.69 -1.32 2.84
N GLY A 70 -4.60 -1.31 3.62
CA GLY A 70 -4.26 -2.42 4.51
C GLY A 70 -5.36 -2.69 5.53
N ALA A 71 -5.83 -1.66 6.24
CA ALA A 71 -6.89 -1.77 7.23
C ALA A 71 -8.23 -2.18 6.61
N LEU A 72 -8.57 -1.67 5.41
CA LEU A 72 -9.78 -2.04 4.69
C LEU A 72 -9.89 -3.54 4.44
N MET A 73 -8.78 -4.26 4.27
CA MET A 73 -8.86 -5.72 4.15
C MET A 73 -9.46 -6.38 5.38
N THR A 74 -9.16 -5.84 6.56
CA THR A 74 -9.71 -6.31 7.83
C THR A 74 -11.22 -6.03 7.91
N TYR A 75 -11.64 -4.82 7.53
CA TYR A 75 -13.05 -4.42 7.61
C TYR A 75 -13.95 -5.02 6.53
N VAL A 76 -13.46 -5.10 5.28
CA VAL A 76 -14.25 -5.55 4.13
C VAL A 76 -14.26 -7.07 4.00
N PHE A 77 -13.11 -7.71 4.26
CA PHE A 77 -12.95 -9.16 4.06
C PHE A 77 -12.77 -9.96 5.35
N GLY A 78 -12.68 -9.30 6.52
CA GLY A 78 -12.45 -9.98 7.79
C GLY A 78 -11.03 -10.54 7.94
N ALA A 79 -10.07 -10.04 7.15
CA ALA A 79 -8.70 -10.53 7.17
C ALA A 79 -8.05 -10.25 8.54
N ARG A 80 -7.42 -11.26 9.15
CA ARG A 80 -6.72 -11.12 10.43
C ARG A 80 -5.22 -11.30 10.24
N VAL A 81 -4.47 -10.20 10.34
CA VAL A 81 -3.00 -10.22 10.26
C VAL A 81 -2.40 -10.38 11.64
N ARG A 82 -1.65 -11.46 11.87
CA ARG A 82 -0.87 -11.69 13.10
C ARG A 82 0.61 -11.62 12.79
N ILE A 83 1.34 -10.87 13.61
CA ILE A 83 2.79 -10.67 13.48
C ILE A 83 3.46 -11.34 14.67
N ARG A 84 4.60 -11.97 14.42
CA ARG A 84 5.43 -12.62 15.43
C ARG A 84 6.90 -12.41 15.04
N GLY A 85 7.78 -12.47 16.04
CA GLY A 85 9.22 -12.27 15.87
C GLY A 85 9.65 -10.87 16.33
N ASP A 86 10.87 -10.52 15.95
CA ASP A 86 11.50 -9.26 16.35
C ASP A 86 10.93 -8.08 15.59
N MET A 87 10.96 -6.93 16.24
CA MET A 87 10.49 -5.66 15.68
C MET A 87 11.58 -5.04 14.82
N ILE A 88 11.19 -4.36 13.74
CA ILE A 88 12.13 -3.68 12.86
C ILE A 88 12.45 -2.29 13.45
N ASP A 89 13.73 -2.02 13.64
CA ASP A 89 14.25 -0.73 14.08
C ASP A 89 14.24 0.27 12.91
N HIS A 90 13.30 1.23 12.92
CA HIS A 90 13.17 2.22 11.83
C HIS A 90 14.38 3.16 11.70
N SER A 91 15.28 3.21 12.70
CA SER A 91 16.46 4.08 12.67
C SER A 91 17.58 3.51 11.79
N LYS A 92 17.47 2.25 11.37
CA LYS A 92 18.48 1.54 10.60
C LYS A 92 17.93 1.06 9.25
N PRO A 93 18.77 1.03 8.20
CA PRO A 93 18.36 0.44 6.94
C PRO A 93 18.14 -1.08 7.09
N ALA A 94 17.09 -1.60 6.47
CA ALA A 94 16.78 -3.02 6.44
C ALA A 94 16.40 -3.46 5.02
N LEU A 95 16.76 -4.70 4.66
CA LEU A 95 16.30 -5.36 3.45
C LEU A 95 15.28 -6.44 3.84
N ILE A 96 14.07 -6.31 3.33
CA ILE A 96 12.99 -7.25 3.59
C ILE A 96 12.84 -8.16 2.38
N ILE A 97 13.09 -9.45 2.59
CA ILE A 97 12.88 -10.50 1.60
C ILE A 97 11.67 -11.30 2.04
N MET A 98 10.66 -11.38 1.19
CA MET A 98 9.41 -12.07 1.49
C MET A 98 8.95 -12.95 0.33
N ASN A 99 8.25 -14.02 0.68
CA ASN A 99 7.53 -14.81 -0.31
C ASN A 99 6.43 -13.95 -0.94
N HIS A 100 6.34 -13.96 -2.27
CA HIS A 100 5.28 -13.27 -3.01
C HIS A 100 4.27 -14.30 -3.53
N ARG A 101 3.19 -14.55 -2.77
CA ARG A 101 2.18 -15.57 -3.08
C ARG A 101 0.92 -14.98 -3.69
N THR A 102 0.63 -13.70 -3.47
CA THR A 102 -0.58 -13.07 -3.98
C THR A 102 -0.31 -11.66 -4.51
N ARG A 103 -1.19 -11.18 -5.40
CA ARG A 103 -1.12 -9.80 -5.92
C ARG A 103 -1.44 -8.74 -4.86
N LEU A 104 -1.91 -9.15 -3.68
CA LEU A 104 -2.31 -8.28 -2.58
C LEU A 104 -1.31 -8.29 -1.42
N ASP A 105 -0.13 -8.91 -1.60
CA ASP A 105 0.85 -9.07 -0.53
C ASP A 105 1.28 -7.75 0.10
N TRP A 106 1.26 -6.65 -0.66
CA TRP A 106 1.55 -5.31 -0.14
C TRP A 106 0.59 -4.88 0.96
N LEU A 107 -0.70 -5.24 0.86
CA LEU A 107 -1.69 -4.89 1.87
C LEU A 107 -1.44 -5.61 3.19
N TYR A 108 -0.96 -6.86 3.13
CA TYR A 108 -0.53 -7.60 4.32
C TYR A 108 0.77 -7.03 4.89
N PHE A 109 1.70 -6.65 4.01
CA PHE A 109 2.97 -6.07 4.38
C PHE A 109 2.82 -4.72 5.10
N TRP A 110 2.00 -3.81 4.57
CA TRP A 110 1.74 -2.51 5.22
C TRP A 110 1.08 -2.66 6.59
N ASN A 111 0.16 -3.61 6.75
CA ASN A 111 -0.39 -3.95 8.06
C ASN A 111 0.68 -4.48 9.02
N ALA A 112 1.65 -5.25 8.50
CA ALA A 112 2.76 -5.75 9.29
C ALA A 112 3.66 -4.61 9.79
N LEU A 113 4.08 -3.74 8.88
CA LEU A 113 4.88 -2.56 9.21
C LEU A 113 4.16 -1.64 10.19
N PHE A 114 2.91 -1.28 9.94
CA PHE A 114 2.16 -0.37 10.80
C PHE A 114 2.04 -0.87 12.24
N LYS A 115 1.81 -2.17 12.43
CA LYS A 115 1.73 -2.78 13.77
C LYS A 115 3.09 -2.92 14.45
N MET A 116 4.18 -2.97 13.69
CA MET A 116 5.53 -2.92 14.26
C MET A 116 5.87 -1.49 14.65
N ASP A 117 5.84 -0.60 13.66
CA ASP A 117 6.08 0.83 13.80
C ASP A 117 5.50 1.58 12.57
N PRO A 118 4.53 2.51 12.77
CA PRO A 118 3.95 3.30 11.68
C PRO A 118 4.95 4.06 10.81
N TRP A 119 6.12 4.44 11.35
CA TRP A 119 7.15 5.15 10.61
C TRP A 119 7.80 4.29 9.52
N LEU A 120 7.75 2.97 9.62
CA LEU A 120 8.26 2.07 8.59
C LEU A 120 7.50 2.23 7.27
N CYS A 121 6.18 2.49 7.32
CA CYS A 121 5.37 2.76 6.11
C CYS A 121 5.78 4.05 5.38
N THR A 122 6.50 4.96 6.05
CA THR A 122 6.99 6.22 5.44
C THR A 122 8.35 6.08 4.77
N SER A 123 9.09 5.01 5.05
CA SER A 123 10.48 4.81 4.61
C SER A 123 10.68 3.61 3.68
N GLU A 124 9.63 2.82 3.48
CA GLU A 124 9.65 1.66 2.60
C GLU A 124 9.91 2.00 1.13
N LYS A 125 10.60 1.09 0.44
CA LYS A 125 10.82 1.15 -1.00
C LYS A 125 10.59 -0.24 -1.58
N ILE A 126 9.71 -0.33 -2.57
CA ILE A 126 9.31 -1.60 -3.17
C ILE A 126 9.95 -1.71 -4.56
N ILE A 127 10.54 -2.86 -4.85
CA ILE A 127 11.06 -3.16 -6.18
C ILE A 127 9.89 -3.61 -7.06
N LEU A 128 9.65 -2.86 -8.14
CA LEU A 128 8.57 -3.08 -9.07
C LEU A 128 9.07 -3.61 -10.42
N LYS A 129 8.20 -4.28 -11.17
CA LYS A 129 8.50 -4.70 -12.55
C LYS A 129 8.74 -3.45 -13.40
N GLY A 130 9.76 -3.48 -14.26
CA GLY A 130 10.17 -2.33 -15.07
C GLY A 130 9.06 -1.74 -15.94
N ILE A 131 8.12 -2.57 -16.42
CA ILE A 131 6.96 -2.10 -17.20
C ILE A 131 6.08 -1.11 -16.44
N LEU A 132 6.07 -1.15 -15.11
CA LEU A 132 5.27 -0.25 -14.28
C LEU A 132 5.77 1.19 -14.33
N ARG A 133 7.04 1.42 -14.73
CA ARG A 133 7.57 2.77 -14.98
C ARG A 133 6.81 3.50 -16.10
N LEU A 134 6.20 2.76 -17.02
CA LEU A 134 5.46 3.33 -18.15
C LEU A 134 4.04 3.79 -17.78
N ILE A 135 3.56 3.45 -16.57
CA ILE A 135 2.21 3.84 -16.13
C ILE A 135 2.27 5.26 -15.54
N PRO A 136 1.55 6.24 -16.11
CA PRO A 136 1.49 7.59 -15.57
C PRO A 136 1.03 7.57 -14.10
N GLY A 137 1.70 8.35 -13.25
CA GLY A 137 1.45 8.39 -11.81
C GLY A 137 2.12 7.25 -11.03
N ALA A 138 1.84 5.99 -11.36
CA ALA A 138 2.43 4.86 -10.62
C ALA A 138 3.95 4.69 -10.86
N GLY A 139 4.45 5.13 -12.01
CA GLY A 139 5.85 4.97 -12.41
C GLY A 139 6.76 6.19 -12.25
N TRP A 140 6.24 7.33 -11.78
CA TRP A 140 6.90 8.65 -11.81
C TRP A 140 6.91 9.33 -10.44
#